data_AF-A0A0B8PAV2-F1
#
_entry.id   AF-A0A0B8PAV2-F1
#
_cell.length_a   1.000
_cell.length_b   1.000
_cell.length_c   1.000
_cell.angle_alpha   90.00
_cell.angle_beta   90.00
_cell.angle_gamma   90.00
#
_symmetry.space_group_name_H-M   'P 1'
#
loop_
_entity.id
_entity.type
_entity.pdbx_description
1 polymer ?
#
loop_
_entity_poly.entity_id
_entity_poly.type
_entity_poly.pdbx_seq_one_letter_code
_entity_poly.pdbx_strand_id
1 'polypeptide(L)' 'MEAACQGLGMLLAKRILVEDSIKAGDLVIAHENSFSSHSHHYLIVNKNRENLYQVNQFKQWLLESLS' A
#
# COMPACT_ATOMS: atom_id res chain seq x y z
N MET A 1 10.77 -0.34 7.78
CA MET A 1 11.31 0.57 6.73
C MET A 1 12.54 1.28 7.25
N GLU A 2 12.44 2.02 8.36
CA GLU A 2 13.55 2.80 8.95
C GLU A 2 14.86 2.02 9.11
N ALA A 3 14.83 0.78 9.59
CA ALA A 3 16.03 -0.05 9.71
C ALA A 3 16.77 -0.27 8.38
N ALA A 4 16.04 -0.45 7.27
CA ALA A 4 16.66 -0.60 5.95
C ALA A 4 17.21 0.74 5.43
N CYS A 5 16.49 1.85 5.65
CA CYS A 5 16.97 3.20 5.32
C CYS A 5 18.23 3.59 6.11
N GLN A 6 18.40 3.08 7.33
CA GLN A 6 19.59 3.30 8.16
C GLN A 6 20.73 2.30 7.86
N GLY A 7 20.58 1.41 6.86
CA GLY A 7 21.59 0.43 6.50
C GLY A 7 21.75 -0.73 7.48
N LEU A 8 20.77 -0.94 8.37
CA LEU A 8 20.80 -2.02 9.39
C LEU A 8 20.33 -3.38 8.83
N GLY A 9 19.96 -3.45 7.55
CA GLY A 9 19.57 -4.70 6.91
C GLY A 9 18.79 -4.51 5.60
N MET A 10 18.13 -5.59 5.18
CA MET A 10 17.31 -5.64 3.97
C MET A 10 15.82 -5.70 4.32
N LEU A 11 14.98 -5.16 3.43
CA LEU A 11 13.52 -5.17 3.58
C LEU A 11 12.88 -5.85 2.37
N LEU A 12 12.01 -6.83 2.63
CA LEU A 12 11.03 -7.30 1.66
C LEU A 12 9.72 -6.52 1.86
N ALA A 13 9.33 -5.71 0.89
CA ALA A 13 8.14 -4.86 0.97
C ALA A 13 7.36 -4.82 -0.35
N LYS A 14 6.09 -4.42 -0.27
CA LYS A 14 5.30 -4.08 -1.44
C LYS A 14 5.90 -2.85 -2.12
N ARG A 15 6.07 -2.91 -3.45
CA ARG A 15 6.68 -1.84 -4.25
C ARG A 15 6.05 -0.47 -3.99
N ILE A 16 4.71 -0.39 -3.93
CA ILE A 16 3.97 0.85 -3.68
C ILE A 16 4.35 1.55 -2.36
N LEU A 17 4.83 0.81 -1.35
CA LEU A 17 5.19 1.39 -0.05
C LEU A 17 6.62 1.95 -0.01
N VAL A 18 7.46 1.64 -0.99
CA VAL A 18 8.89 1.99 -1.00
C VAL A 18 9.32 2.74 -2.27
N GLU A 19 8.40 2.97 -3.19
CA GLU A 19 8.70 3.54 -4.51
C GLU A 19 9.31 4.94 -4.41
N ASP A 20 8.77 5.79 -3.54
CA ASP A 20 9.28 7.14 -3.33
C ASP A 20 10.68 7.14 -2.73
N SER A 21 10.95 6.26 -1.76
CA SER A 21 12.29 6.09 -1.19
C SER A 21 13.31 5.55 -2.20
N ILE A 22 12.88 4.69 -3.13
CA ILE A 22 13.75 4.24 -4.23
C ILE A 22 14.03 5.39 -5.20
N LYS A 23 13.02 6.19 -5.56
CA LYS A 23 13.19 7.37 -6.44
C LYS A 23 14.07 8.44 -5.80
N ALA A 24 13.97 8.63 -4.49
CA ALA A 24 14.80 9.56 -3.74
C ALA A 24 16.25 9.07 -3.56
N GLY A 25 16.51 7.78 -3.76
CA GLY A 25 17.83 7.16 -3.55
C GLY A 25 18.09 6.69 -2.11
N ASP A 26 17.12 6.81 -1.21
CA ASP A 26 17.21 6.34 0.18
C ASP A 26 17.20 4.81 0.28
N LEU A 27 16.61 4.14 -0.72
CA LEU A 27 16.61 2.69 -0.85
C LEU A 27 17.06 2.30 -2.26
N VAL A 28 17.67 1.13 -2.36
CA VAL A 28 18.06 0.52 -3.64
C VAL A 28 17.48 -0.88 -3.75
N ILE A 29 17.25 -1.33 -4.98
CA ILE A 29 16.83 -2.70 -5.24
C ILE A 29 18.03 -3.61 -5.04
N ALA A 30 18.01 -4.43 -3.99
CA ALA A 30 19.11 -5.34 -3.66
C ALA A 30 19.18 -6.56 -4.59
N HIS A 31 18.07 -6.97 -5.20
CA HIS A 31 18.00 -8.11 -6.12
C HIS A 31 16.79 -7.96 -7.07
N GLU A 32 16.91 -8.44 -8.32
CA GLU A 32 15.86 -8.28 -9.35
C GLU A 32 14.63 -9.17 -9.12
N ASN A 33 14.79 -10.27 -8.37
CA ASN A 33 13.69 -11.17 -8.02
C ASN A 33 12.55 -10.42 -7.30
N SER A 34 11.36 -10.49 -7.88
CA SER A 34 10.12 -10.06 -7.26
C SER A 34 9.24 -11.25 -6.89
N PHE A 35 8.57 -11.16 -5.75
CA PHE A 35 7.53 -12.13 -5.38
C PHE A 35 6.17 -11.63 -5.88
N SER A 36 5.43 -12.48 -6.59
CA SER A 36 4.05 -12.17 -6.96
C SER A 36 3.19 -12.15 -5.70
N SER A 37 2.70 -10.95 -5.34
CA SER A 37 1.83 -10.79 -4.19
C SER A 37 0.37 -10.82 -4.65
N HIS A 38 -0.36 -11.88 -4.30
CA HIS A 38 -1.80 -11.98 -4.49
C HIS A 38 -2.57 -11.38 -3.30
N SER A 39 -2.10 -10.23 -2.81
CA SER A 39 -2.70 -9.58 -1.64
C SER A 39 -4.13 -9.14 -1.94
N HIS A 40 -5.09 -9.72 -1.25
CA HIS A 40 -6.47 -9.26 -1.28
C HIS A 40 -6.59 -8.02 -0.37
N HIS A 41 -7.06 -6.91 -0.91
CA HIS A 41 -7.40 -5.72 -0.12
C HIS A 41 -8.92 -5.69 0.06
N TYR A 42 -9.38 -5.62 1.31
CA TYR A 42 -10.80 -5.66 1.64
C TYR A 42 -11.24 -4.33 2.25
N LEU A 43 -12.40 -3.84 1.80
CA LEU A 43 -13.10 -2.72 2.44
C LEU A 43 -14.14 -3.27 3.42
N ILE A 44 -13.89 -3.06 4.72
CA ILE A 44 -14.81 -3.49 5.79
C ILE A 44 -15.68 -2.28 6.18
N VAL A 45 -17.00 -2.46 6.19
CA VAL A 45 -17.96 -1.39 6.49
C VAL A 45 -18.99 -1.88 7.49
N ASN A 46 -19.27 -1.08 8.53
CA ASN A 46 -20.39 -1.32 9.43
C ASN A 46 -21.71 -0.96 8.74
N LYS A 47 -22.60 -1.95 8.59
CA LYS A 47 -23.91 -1.80 7.93
C LYS A 47 -24.89 -0.93 8.73
N ASN A 48 -24.69 -0.77 10.03
CA ASN A 48 -25.64 -0.12 10.95
C ASN A 48 -25.17 1.28 11.39
N ARG A 49 -24.32 1.95 10.60
CA ARG A 49 -23.82 3.29 10.97
C ARG A 49 -24.77 4.41 10.55
N GLU A 50 -24.86 5.45 11.36
CA GLU A 50 -25.38 6.74 10.93
C GLU A 50 -24.42 7.31 9.85
N ASN A 51 -24.92 7.94 8.78
CA ASN A 51 -24.17 8.39 7.59
C ASN A 51 -23.89 7.33 6.50
N LEU A 52 -24.85 6.45 6.20
CA LEU A 52 -24.76 5.45 5.12
C LEU A 52 -24.49 6.06 3.74
N TYR A 53 -25.16 7.17 3.42
CA TYR A 53 -24.99 7.84 2.13
C TYR A 53 -23.54 8.27 1.90
N GLN A 54 -22.92 8.94 2.89
CA GLN A 54 -21.55 9.40 2.80
C GLN A 54 -20.54 8.23 2.70
N VAL A 55 -20.80 7.07 3.35
CA VAL A 55 -19.93 5.90 3.10
C VAL A 55 -20.06 5.43 1.68
N ASN A 56 -21.28 5.38 1.17
CA ASN A 56 -21.51 4.84 -0.16
C ASN A 56 -20.83 5.71 -1.21
N GLN A 57 -20.89 7.04 -1.06
CA GLN A 57 -20.12 7.95 -1.92
C GLN A 57 -18.61 7.70 -1.81
N PHE A 58 -18.07 7.60 -0.59
CA PHE A 58 -16.64 7.31 -0.39
C PHE A 58 -16.23 5.94 -0.98
N LYS A 59 -17.04 4.91 -0.76
CA LYS A 59 -16.82 3.56 -1.29
C LYS A 59 -16.81 3.58 -2.82
N GLN A 60 -17.77 4.27 -3.42
CA GLN A 60 -17.84 4.37 -4.88
C GLN A 60 -16.61 5.09 -5.42
N TRP A 61 -16.30 6.27 -4.89
CA TRP A 61 -15.10 7.02 -5.26
C TRP A 61 -13.82 6.18 -5.10
N LEU A 62 -13.67 5.45 -4.00
CA LEU A 62 -12.50 4.62 -3.73
C LEU A 62 -12.38 3.48 -4.75
N LEU A 63 -13.48 2.80 -5.09
CA LEU A 63 -13.47 1.74 -6.09
C LEU A 63 -13.12 2.28 -7.49
N GLU A 64 -13.65 3.45 -7.85
CA GLU A 64 -13.32 4.14 -9.11
C GLU A 64 -11.85 4.60 -9.14
N SER A 65 -11.28 5.00 -8.00
CA SER A 65 -9.89 5.48 -7.90
C SER A 65 -8.83 4.35 -7.91
N LEU A 66 -9.27 3.11 -7.71
CA LEU A 66 -8.41 1.92 -7.70
C LEU A 66 -8.51 1.10 -9.01
N SER A 67 -9.42 1.49 -9.91
CA SER A 67 -9.61 0.90 -11.23
C SER A 67 -8.60 1.47 -12.23
#